data_AF-A0A4Y4DRF1-F1
#
_entry.id   AF-A0A4Y4DRF1-F1
#
_cell.length_a   1.000
_cell.length_b   1.000
_cell.length_c   1.000
_cell.angle_alpha   90.00
_cell.angle_beta   90.00
_cell.angle_gamma   90.00
#
_symmetry.space_group_name_H-M   'P 1'
#
loop_
_entity.id
_entity.type
_entity.pdbx_description
1 polymer ?
#
loop_
_entity_poly.entity_id
_entity_poly.type
_entity_poly.pdbx_seq_one_letter_code
_entity_poly.pdbx_strand_id
1 'polypeptide(L)'
;MHLNVFNEVSESEAAEVLRPCIDIERWINDLVSARPFSTLEELNESAARSAQPFNQEEIAAALAHHPRIGERASGDSQEANLSRGEQSTLDLNADVSARLAVANREYEERFDRVFLIRAAGRSSEEILAECQRRLGNTDEAELAEVADQLRQIALLRLQDAVKN
;
A
#
# COMPACT_ATOMS: atom_id res chain seq x y z
N MET A 1 1.24 -0.36 18.11
CA MET A 1 0.85 -1.38 19.11
C MET A 1 2.05 -2.28 19.38
N HIS A 2 2.27 -2.74 20.62
CA HIS A 2 3.31 -3.74 20.90
C HIS A 2 2.84 -5.15 20.51
N LEU A 3 3.73 -6.04 20.08
CA LEU A 3 3.39 -7.38 19.57
C LEU A 3 2.64 -8.22 20.61
N ASN A 4 3.07 -8.17 21.86
CA ASN A 4 2.39 -8.87 22.96
C ASN A 4 0.93 -8.41 23.12
N VAL A 5 0.68 -7.09 23.03
CA VAL A 5 -0.68 -6.53 23.05
C VAL A 5 -1.47 -6.99 21.82
N PHE A 6 -0.86 -6.93 20.63
CA PHE A 6 -1.50 -7.40 19.39
C PHE A 6 -1.94 -8.87 19.46
N ASN A 7 -1.16 -9.72 20.14
CA ASN A 7 -1.50 -11.13 20.35
C ASN A 7 -2.68 -11.36 21.31
N GLU A 8 -2.98 -10.42 22.20
CA GLU A 8 -3.94 -10.60 23.29
C GLU A 8 -5.27 -9.84 23.09
N VAL A 9 -5.26 -8.76 22.30
CA VAL A 9 -6.48 -7.99 21.99
C VAL A 9 -7.51 -8.82 21.23
N SER A 10 -8.77 -8.38 21.27
CA SER A 10 -9.85 -9.03 20.54
C SER A 10 -9.58 -9.11 19.03
N GLU A 11 -10.25 -10.02 18.33
CA GLU A 11 -10.15 -10.11 16.86
C GLU A 11 -10.54 -8.80 16.17
N SER A 12 -11.57 -8.11 16.70
CA SER A 12 -12.00 -6.81 16.18
C SER A 12 -10.91 -5.74 16.32
N GLU A 13 -10.30 -5.64 17.51
CA GLU A 13 -9.23 -4.66 17.76
C GLU A 13 -7.97 -4.95 16.93
N ALA A 14 -7.62 -6.24 16.76
CA ALA A 14 -6.51 -6.61 15.88
C ALA A 14 -6.82 -6.27 14.42
N ALA A 15 -8.05 -6.51 13.95
CA ALA A 15 -8.47 -6.13 12.61
C ALA A 15 -8.40 -4.62 12.37
N GLU A 16 -8.79 -3.80 13.37
CA GLU A 16 -8.68 -2.34 13.30
C GLU A 16 -7.23 -1.84 13.18
N VAL A 17 -6.28 -2.54 13.79
CA VAL A 17 -4.84 -2.23 13.65
C VAL A 17 -4.32 -2.56 12.25
N LEU A 18 -4.82 -3.64 11.65
CA LEU A 18 -4.37 -4.14 10.35
C LEU A 18 -5.02 -3.40 9.18
N ARG A 19 -6.27 -2.97 9.31
CA ARG A 19 -7.06 -2.37 8.23
C ARG A 19 -6.39 -1.17 7.54
N PRO A 20 -5.74 -0.23 8.26
CA PRO A 20 -5.01 0.86 7.61
C PRO A 20 -3.77 0.41 6.81
N CYS A 21 -3.23 -0.79 7.09
CA CYS A 21 -2.11 -1.35 6.34
C CYS A 21 -2.54 -1.68 4.91
N ILE A 22 -3.66 -2.41 4.78
CA ILE A 22 -4.36 -2.65 3.52
C ILE A 22 -5.78 -3.13 3.84
N ASP A 23 -6.78 -2.53 3.20
CA ASP A 23 -8.19 -2.85 3.44
C ASP A 23 -8.63 -4.07 2.59
N ILE A 24 -7.99 -5.22 2.86
CA ILE A 24 -8.30 -6.51 2.24
C ILE A 24 -8.68 -7.50 3.34
N GLU A 25 -9.96 -7.84 3.41
CA GLU A 25 -10.54 -8.70 4.45
C GLU A 25 -9.83 -10.05 4.59
N ARG A 26 -9.46 -10.70 3.48
CA ARG A 26 -8.73 -11.98 3.53
C ARG A 26 -7.40 -11.84 4.28
N TRP A 27 -6.61 -10.82 3.95
CA TRP A 27 -5.31 -10.58 4.57
C TRP A 27 -5.43 -10.26 6.06
N ILE A 28 -6.41 -9.44 6.43
CA ILE A 28 -6.69 -9.10 7.83
C ILE A 28 -7.07 -10.37 8.61
N ASN A 29 -8.03 -11.15 8.10
CA ASN A 29 -8.52 -12.35 8.76
C ASN A 29 -7.44 -13.44 8.89
N ASP A 30 -6.61 -13.62 7.86
CA ASP A 30 -5.48 -14.56 7.89
C ASP A 30 -4.51 -14.21 9.04
N LEU A 31 -4.16 -12.93 9.20
CA LEU A 31 -3.26 -12.48 10.26
C LEU A 31 -3.89 -12.52 11.64
N VAL A 32 -5.15 -12.12 11.77
CA VAL A 32 -5.90 -12.17 13.04
C VAL A 32 -5.98 -13.61 13.55
N SER A 33 -6.26 -14.56 12.65
CA SER A 33 -6.43 -15.99 12.97
C SER A 33 -5.11 -16.72 13.22
N ALA A 34 -3.99 -16.19 12.69
CA ALA A 34 -2.67 -16.78 12.88
C ALA A 34 -1.99 -16.37 14.20
N ARG A 35 -2.59 -15.48 14.99
CA ARG A 35 -2.10 -15.13 16.33
C ARG A 35 -2.18 -16.34 17.29
N PRO A 36 -1.29 -16.44 18.29
CA PRO A 36 -0.23 -15.48 18.61
C PRO A 36 1.05 -15.69 17.80
N PHE A 37 1.75 -14.59 17.48
CA PHE A 37 3.08 -14.63 16.86
C PHE A 37 4.18 -14.51 17.93
N SER A 38 5.26 -15.29 17.78
CA SER A 38 6.38 -15.32 18.72
C SER A 38 7.33 -14.13 18.53
N THR A 39 7.47 -13.65 17.29
CA THR A 39 8.36 -12.53 16.92
C THR A 39 7.70 -11.63 15.88
N LEU A 40 8.21 -10.40 15.74
CA LEU A 40 7.82 -9.52 14.63
C LEU A 40 8.18 -10.12 13.27
N GLU A 41 9.25 -10.90 13.19
CA GLU A 41 9.66 -11.58 11.96
C GLU A 41 8.60 -12.59 11.53
N GLU A 42 8.10 -13.41 12.45
CA GLU A 42 7.03 -14.38 12.19
C GLU A 42 5.74 -13.70 11.69
N LEU A 43 5.37 -12.57 12.31
CA LEU A 43 4.25 -11.74 11.87
C LEU A 43 4.46 -11.21 10.44
N ASN A 44 5.64 -10.65 10.13
CA ASN A 44 5.97 -10.11 8.81
C ASN A 44 6.00 -11.19 7.73
N GLU A 45 6.53 -12.37 8.03
CA GLU A 45 6.54 -13.51 7.11
C GLU A 45 5.12 -14.02 6.82
N SER A 46 4.28 -14.13 7.87
CA SER A 46 2.88 -14.49 7.71
C SER A 46 2.14 -13.47 6.84
N ALA A 47 2.34 -12.18 7.11
CA ALA A 47 1.75 -11.09 6.34
C ALA A 47 2.19 -11.10 4.87
N ALA A 48 3.47 -11.39 4.61
CA ALA A 48 4.00 -11.47 3.25
C ALA A 48 3.41 -12.66 2.49
N ARG A 49 3.21 -13.81 3.16
CA ARG A 49 2.60 -15.00 2.59
C ARG A 49 1.12 -14.80 2.27
N SER A 50 0.36 -14.19 3.18
CA SER A 50 -1.06 -13.88 2.95
C SER A 50 -1.28 -12.89 1.81
N ALA A 51 -0.26 -12.10 1.46
CA ALA A 51 -0.30 -11.15 0.35
C ALA A 51 0.11 -11.74 -1.02
N GLN A 52 0.39 -13.04 -1.14
CA GLN A 52 0.91 -13.66 -2.37
C GLN A 52 -0.11 -14.53 -3.13
N PRO A 53 -0.48 -14.10 -4.36
CA PRO A 53 -0.77 -12.71 -4.71
C PRO A 53 -2.16 -12.30 -4.22
N PHE A 54 -2.38 -11.00 -4.03
CA PHE A 54 -3.74 -10.48 -4.04
C PHE A 54 -4.40 -10.76 -5.38
N ASN A 55 -5.68 -11.15 -5.36
CA ASN A 55 -6.43 -11.35 -6.58
C ASN A 55 -6.91 -10.00 -7.15
N GLN A 56 -7.44 -10.03 -8.37
CA GLN A 56 -7.87 -8.81 -9.09
C GLN A 56 -8.94 -8.01 -8.33
N GLU A 57 -9.90 -8.68 -7.69
CA GLU A 57 -10.98 -8.02 -6.95
C GLU A 57 -10.46 -7.34 -5.69
N GLU A 58 -9.55 -8.01 -4.97
CA GLU A 58 -8.86 -7.46 -3.80
C GLU A 58 -8.03 -6.23 -4.17
N ILE A 59 -7.30 -6.29 -5.28
CA ILE A 59 -6.52 -5.16 -5.80
C ILE A 59 -7.45 -4.00 -6.14
N ALA A 60 -8.53 -4.24 -6.87
CA ALA A 60 -9.47 -3.20 -7.27
C ALA A 60 -10.11 -2.51 -6.06
N ALA A 61 -10.52 -3.28 -5.05
CA ALA A 61 -11.09 -2.75 -3.81
C ALA A 61 -10.07 -1.90 -3.04
N ALA A 62 -8.82 -2.38 -2.91
CA ALA A 62 -7.75 -1.64 -2.24
C ALA A 62 -7.39 -0.34 -2.97
N LEU A 63 -7.43 -0.32 -4.31
CA LEU A 63 -7.12 0.85 -5.11
C LEU A 63 -8.24 1.91 -5.10
N ALA A 64 -9.50 1.53 -4.92
CA ALA A 64 -10.65 2.45 -4.96
C ALA A 64 -10.54 3.62 -3.96
N HIS A 65 -9.82 3.41 -2.87
CA HIS A 65 -9.61 4.40 -1.80
C HIS A 65 -8.17 4.97 -1.81
N HIS A 66 -7.32 4.56 -2.75
CA HIS A 66 -5.91 4.94 -2.74
C HIS A 66 -5.72 6.32 -3.38
N PRO A 67 -5.11 7.29 -2.67
CA PRO A 67 -4.80 8.59 -3.24
C PRO A 67 -3.75 8.47 -4.35
N ARG A 68 -3.83 9.37 -5.33
CA ARG A 68 -2.83 9.51 -6.39
C ARG A 68 -1.48 9.96 -5.84
N ILE A 69 -0.40 9.56 -6.50
CA ILE A 69 0.92 10.12 -6.22
C ILE A 69 0.97 11.57 -6.70
N GLY A 70 1.45 12.47 -5.84
CA GLY A 70 1.51 13.91 -6.08
C GLY A 70 0.29 14.66 -5.55
N GLU A 71 -0.78 13.96 -5.16
CA GLU A 71 -1.94 14.56 -4.51
C GLU A 71 -1.87 14.34 -2.99
N ARG A 72 -2.18 15.38 -2.22
CA ARG A 72 -2.31 15.24 -0.77
C ARG A 72 -3.63 14.57 -0.44
N ALA A 73 -3.56 13.40 0.19
CA ALA A 73 -4.73 12.73 0.78
C ALA A 73 -5.47 13.71 1.71
N SER A 74 -6.78 13.85 1.50
CA SER A 74 -7.65 14.72 2.28
C SER A 74 -8.24 13.99 3.48
N GLY A 75 -8.57 14.72 4.55
CA GLY A 75 -9.17 14.17 5.77
C GLY A 75 -8.16 13.59 6.78
N ASP A 76 -8.71 13.12 7.90
CA ASP A 76 -7.96 12.76 9.11
C ASP A 76 -7.92 11.23 9.35
N SER A 77 -8.32 10.42 8.36
CA SER A 77 -8.25 8.96 8.49
C SER A 77 -6.81 8.47 8.66
N GLN A 78 -6.64 7.29 9.25
CA GLN A 78 -5.31 6.70 9.45
C GLN A 78 -4.63 6.45 8.09
N GLU A 79 -5.37 6.00 7.09
CA GLU A 79 -4.88 5.79 5.72
C GLU A 79 -4.40 7.10 5.08
N ALA A 80 -5.15 8.19 5.28
CA ALA A 80 -4.77 9.52 4.78
C ALA A 80 -3.48 10.02 5.46
N ASN A 81 -3.33 9.80 6.77
CA ASN A 81 -2.10 10.09 7.50
C ASN A 81 -0.90 9.28 6.99
N LEU A 82 -1.07 7.97 6.80
CA LEU A 82 -0.04 7.08 6.28
C LEU A 82 0.40 7.50 4.87
N SER A 83 -0.56 7.77 3.98
CA SER A 83 -0.25 8.21 2.62
C SER A 83 0.52 9.54 2.57
N ARG A 84 0.16 10.51 3.43
CA ARG A 84 0.93 11.75 3.57
C ARG A 84 2.36 11.49 4.05
N GLY A 85 2.54 10.56 4.99
CA GLY A 85 3.87 10.14 5.47
C GLY A 85 4.70 9.49 4.35
N GLU A 86 4.10 8.58 3.60
CA GLU A 86 4.73 7.85 2.48
C GLU A 86 5.22 8.78 1.36
N GLN A 87 4.49 9.86 1.10
CA GLN A 87 4.82 10.86 0.08
C GLN A 87 5.59 12.07 0.64
N SER A 88 5.88 12.11 1.94
CA SER A 88 6.44 13.31 2.60
C SER A 88 7.83 13.70 2.11
N THR A 89 8.60 12.74 1.59
CA THR A 89 9.96 12.95 1.10
C THR A 89 10.02 13.31 -0.39
N LEU A 90 8.87 13.37 -1.08
CA LEU A 90 8.83 13.70 -2.50
C LEU A 90 9.09 15.19 -2.71
N ASP A 91 10.15 15.51 -3.45
CA ASP A 91 10.41 16.85 -3.94
C ASP A 91 9.53 17.10 -5.18
N LEU A 92 8.37 17.71 -4.93
CA LEU A 92 7.35 18.02 -5.94
C LEU A 92 7.45 19.51 -6.31
N ASN A 93 8.47 19.85 -7.08
CA ASN A 93 8.51 21.15 -7.76
C ASN A 93 7.42 21.25 -8.84
N ALA A 94 7.19 22.45 -9.38
CA ALA A 94 6.11 22.69 -10.34
C ALA A 94 6.21 21.84 -11.62
N ASP A 95 7.43 21.59 -12.11
CA ASP A 95 7.66 20.79 -13.32
C ASP A 95 7.36 19.31 -13.09
N VAL A 96 7.94 18.73 -12.03
CA VAL A 96 7.75 17.32 -11.68
C VAL A 96 6.28 17.04 -11.34
N SER A 97 5.61 17.96 -10.63
CA SER A 97 4.18 17.84 -10.33
C SER A 97 3.33 17.81 -11.59
N ALA A 98 3.61 18.68 -12.57
CA ALA A 98 2.89 18.71 -13.84
C ALA A 98 3.11 17.42 -14.65
N ARG A 99 4.34 16.92 -14.69
CA ARG A 99 4.69 15.65 -15.36
C ARG A 99 4.03 14.44 -14.71
N LEU A 100 4.02 14.37 -13.37
CA LEU A 100 3.32 13.32 -12.62
C LEU A 100 1.80 13.38 -12.85
N ALA A 101 1.20 14.56 -12.89
CA ALA A 101 -0.24 14.70 -13.16
C ALA A 101 -0.60 14.19 -14.57
N VAL A 102 0.24 14.47 -15.57
CA VAL A 102 0.09 13.92 -16.92
C VAL A 102 0.22 12.40 -16.91
N ALA A 103 1.28 11.87 -16.30
CA ALA A 103 1.53 10.43 -16.24
C ALA A 103 0.43 9.65 -15.50
N ASN A 104 -0.08 10.18 -14.37
CA ASN A 104 -1.23 9.58 -13.67
C ASN A 104 -2.47 9.49 -14.57
N ARG A 105 -2.77 10.56 -15.32
CA ARG A 105 -3.92 10.57 -16.24
C ARG A 105 -3.75 9.55 -17.37
N GLU A 106 -2.58 9.50 -18.01
CA GLU A 106 -2.28 8.52 -19.06
C GLU A 106 -2.38 7.08 -18.54
N TYR A 107 -1.93 6.86 -17.30
CA TYR A 107 -2.01 5.55 -16.65
C TYR A 107 -3.46 5.15 -16.36
N GLU A 108 -4.28 6.07 -15.85
CA GLU A 108 -5.72 5.84 -15.63
C GLU A 108 -6.47 5.58 -16.94
N GLU A 109 -6.16 6.32 -18.00
CA GLU A 109 -6.75 6.09 -19.34
C GLU A 109 -6.37 4.71 -19.92
N ARG A 110 -5.15 4.21 -19.64
CA ARG A 110 -4.66 2.93 -20.15
C ARG A 110 -5.17 1.72 -19.36
N PHE A 111 -5.23 1.83 -18.03
CA PHE A 111 -5.45 0.69 -17.14
C PHE A 111 -6.74 0.76 -16.31
N ASP A 112 -7.48 1.87 -16.38
CA ASP A 112 -8.73 2.13 -15.63
C ASP A 112 -8.54 1.96 -14.11
N ARG A 113 -7.39 2.43 -13.59
CA ARG A 113 -7.05 2.42 -12.16
C ARG A 113 -5.97 3.45 -11.85
N VAL A 114 -5.88 3.89 -10.61
CA VAL A 114 -4.82 4.82 -10.17
C VAL A 114 -3.43 4.18 -10.27
N PHE A 115 -2.42 5.00 -10.56
CA PHE A 115 -1.03 4.57 -10.49
C PHE A 115 -0.60 4.33 -9.04
N LEU A 116 -0.25 3.08 -8.72
CA LEU A 116 0.20 2.69 -7.39
C LEU A 116 1.68 2.33 -7.38
N ILE A 117 2.42 2.92 -6.44
CA ILE A 117 3.81 2.58 -6.17
C ILE A 117 4.14 2.83 -4.69
N ARG A 118 5.01 2.00 -4.09
CA ARG A 118 5.55 2.26 -2.75
C ARG A 118 6.43 3.52 -2.79
N ALA A 119 5.93 4.65 -2.30
CA ALA A 119 6.66 5.92 -2.41
C ALA A 119 7.89 6.00 -1.47
N ALA A 120 7.81 5.38 -0.29
CA ALA A 120 8.87 5.46 0.73
C ALA A 120 10.24 5.08 0.17
N GLY A 121 11.23 5.97 0.26
CA GLY A 121 12.59 5.72 -0.23
C GLY A 121 12.79 5.86 -1.75
N ARG A 122 11.80 6.39 -2.49
CA ARG A 122 11.94 6.78 -3.90
C ARG A 122 11.90 8.31 -4.03
N SER A 123 12.63 8.82 -5.01
CA SER A 123 12.52 10.20 -5.48
C SER A 123 11.31 10.36 -6.40
N SER A 124 10.86 11.60 -6.58
CA SER A 124 9.75 11.94 -7.47
C SER A 124 10.07 11.62 -8.95
N GLU A 125 11.33 11.76 -9.37
CA GLU A 125 11.78 11.38 -10.72
C GLU A 125 11.81 9.86 -10.92
N GLU A 126 12.22 9.07 -9.91
CA GLU A 126 12.14 7.60 -9.98
C GLU A 126 10.69 7.12 -10.10
N ILE A 127 9.79 7.72 -9.32
CA ILE A 127 8.34 7.43 -9.40
C ILE A 127 7.80 7.73 -10.79
N LEU A 128 8.15 8.88 -11.35
CA LEU A 128 7.72 9.28 -12.69
C LEU A 128 8.27 8.32 -13.76
N ALA A 129 9.55 7.94 -13.65
CA ALA A 129 10.16 6.97 -14.55
C ALA A 129 9.47 5.60 -14.48
N GLU A 130 9.12 5.14 -13.28
CA GLU A 130 8.37 3.89 -13.10
C GLU A 130 6.96 3.97 -13.70
N CYS A 131 6.25 5.10 -13.52
CA CYS A 131 4.94 5.30 -14.14
C CYS A 131 5.04 5.20 -15.67
N GLN A 132 6.02 5.90 -16.26
CA GLN A 132 6.25 5.89 -17.70
C GLN A 132 6.65 4.51 -18.24
N ARG A 133 7.51 3.78 -17.51
CA ARG A 133 7.90 2.40 -17.87
C ARG A 133 6.69 1.46 -17.87
N ARG A 134 5.85 1.56 -16.83
CA ARG A 134 4.69 0.69 -16.61
C ARG A 134 3.54 0.93 -17.59
N LEU A 135 3.45 2.11 -18.20
CA LEU A 135 2.54 2.34 -19.34
C LEU A 135 2.79 1.37 -20.51
N GLY A 136 4.00 0.82 -20.64
CA GLY A 136 4.35 -0.19 -21.64
C GLY A 136 3.99 -1.64 -21.27
N ASN A 137 3.46 -1.88 -20.07
CA ASN A 137 3.11 -3.23 -19.60
C ASN A 137 1.84 -3.76 -20.29
N THR A 138 1.74 -5.09 -20.38
CA THR A 138 0.44 -5.75 -20.60
C THR A 138 -0.41 -5.64 -19.34
N ASP A 139 -1.73 -5.87 -19.46
CA ASP A 139 -2.63 -5.76 -18.31
C ASP A 139 -2.30 -6.78 -17.21
N GLU A 140 -1.88 -7.99 -17.60
CA GLU A 140 -1.48 -9.05 -16.67
C GLU A 140 -0.17 -8.71 -15.94
N ALA A 141 0.82 -8.20 -16.68
CA ALA A 141 2.09 -7.78 -16.11
C ALA A 141 1.89 -6.60 -15.15
N GLU A 142 1.05 -5.65 -15.53
CA GLU A 142 0.74 -4.49 -14.69
C GLU A 142 -0.02 -4.89 -13.43
N LEU A 143 -1.01 -5.77 -13.55
CA LEU A 143 -1.76 -6.24 -12.39
C LEU A 143 -0.85 -6.97 -11.38
N ALA A 144 0.08 -7.80 -11.86
CA ALA A 144 1.07 -8.46 -11.01
C ALA A 144 2.00 -7.46 -10.32
N GLU A 145 2.42 -6.40 -11.03
CA GLU A 145 3.27 -5.37 -10.45
C GLU A 145 2.54 -4.51 -9.42
N VAL A 146 1.29 -4.12 -9.69
CA VAL A 146 0.40 -3.44 -8.73
C VAL A 146 0.22 -4.28 -7.46
N ALA A 147 -0.01 -5.60 -7.60
CA ALA A 147 -0.15 -6.50 -6.47
C ALA A 147 1.11 -6.50 -5.58
N ASP A 148 2.30 -6.51 -6.20
CA ASP A 148 3.56 -6.43 -5.46
C ASP A 148 3.75 -5.06 -4.79
N GLN A 149 3.38 -3.96 -5.44
CA GLN A 149 3.43 -2.63 -4.81
C GLN A 149 2.48 -2.54 -3.61
N LEU A 150 1.25 -3.04 -3.72
CA LEU A 150 0.29 -3.13 -2.59
C LEU A 150 0.89 -3.92 -1.42
N ARG A 151 1.49 -5.09 -1.71
CA ARG A 151 2.16 -5.92 -0.72
C ARG A 151 3.29 -5.16 -0.01
N GLN A 152 4.14 -4.46 -0.76
CA GLN A 152 5.24 -3.68 -0.17
C GLN A 152 4.71 -2.57 0.77
N ILE A 153 3.65 -1.86 0.36
CA ILE A 153 3.02 -0.82 1.17
C ILE A 153 2.42 -1.42 2.44
N ALA A 154 1.65 -2.51 2.33
CA ALA A 154 1.01 -3.17 3.46
C ALA A 154 2.04 -3.63 4.50
N LEU A 155 3.16 -4.22 4.06
CA LEU A 155 4.23 -4.67 4.96
C LEU A 155 4.95 -3.51 5.65
N LEU A 156 5.21 -2.40 4.96
CA LEU A 156 5.80 -1.22 5.59
C LEU A 156 4.87 -0.63 6.65
N ARG A 157 3.58 -0.49 6.33
CA ARG A 157 2.57 -0.01 7.28
C ARG A 157 2.44 -0.94 8.49
N LEU A 158 2.53 -2.26 8.28
CA LEU A 158 2.50 -3.24 9.37
C LEU A 158 3.67 -3.08 10.34
N GLN A 159 4.88 -2.84 9.81
CA GLN A 159 6.08 -2.60 10.63
C GLN A 159 5.95 -1.34 11.49
N ASP A 160 5.23 -0.32 11.01
CA ASP A 160 4.94 0.88 11.78
C ASP A 160 3.78 0.66 12.78
N ALA A 161 2.80 -0.16 12.42
CA ALA A 161 1.62 -0.44 13.24
C ALA A 161 1.91 -1.37 14.43
N VAL A 162 2.73 -2.41 14.24
CA VAL A 162 3.07 -3.40 15.27
C VAL A 162 4.58 -3.40 15.53
N LYS A 163 4.96 -3.19 16.79
CA LYS A 163 6.34 -3.01 17.25
C LYS A 163 6.68 -4.02 18.35
N ASN A 164 7.96 -4.19 18.64
CA ASN A 164 8.41 -4.98 19.80
C ASN A 164 7.95 -4.29 21.08
#